data_AF-A0A2S8BKY5-F1
#
_entry.id   AF-A0A2S8BKY5-F1
#
_cell.length_a   1.000
_cell.length_b   1.000
_cell.length_c   1.000
_cell.angle_alpha   90.00
_cell.angle_beta   90.00
_cell.angle_gamma   90.00
#
_symmetry.space_group_name_H-M   'P 1'
#
loop_
_entity.id
_entity.type
_entity.pdbx_description
1 polymer ?
#
loop_
_entity_poly.entity_id
_entity_poly.type
_entity_poly.pdbx_seq_one_letter_code
_entity_poly.pdbx_strand_id
1 'polypeptide(L)'
;MPAGSADARTAWQLHTAAGGGHSAPIFFSVDDDIDRHTWETVALQWFRGINSVLGVQRTGVYGGINVCQWAAADGVIGNSGTPGHRWAWQTRSWSHGQVDPAAVLYQRVVSTASNPGPVVGGLEVDVNDVLAQDCGQWNLHP
;
A
#
# COMPACT_ATOMS: atom_id res chain seq x y z
N MET A 1 -2.17 17.63 4.46
CA MET A 1 -3.34 17.74 5.37
C MET A 1 -2.97 17.24 6.76
N PRO A 2 -3.57 17.78 7.84
CA PRO A 2 -3.28 17.34 9.21
C PRO A 2 -3.49 15.83 9.44
N ALA A 3 -4.50 15.24 8.81
CA ALA A 3 -4.82 13.81 8.92
C ALA A 3 -3.65 12.91 8.50
N GLY A 4 -3.12 13.09 7.28
CA GLY A 4 -2.03 12.23 6.78
C GLY A 4 -0.75 12.34 7.59
N SER A 5 -0.43 13.53 8.12
CA SER A 5 0.70 13.68 9.04
C SER A 5 0.47 13.00 10.39
N ALA A 6 -0.77 12.99 10.91
CA ALA A 6 -1.12 12.30 12.13
C ALA A 6 -1.03 10.78 11.96
N ASP A 7 -1.63 10.25 10.89
CA ASP A 7 -1.63 8.82 10.57
C ASP A 7 -0.19 8.31 10.36
N ALA A 8 0.64 9.08 9.66
CA ALA A 8 2.03 8.72 9.44
C ALA A 8 2.86 8.67 10.73
N ARG A 9 2.60 9.58 11.69
CA ARG A 9 3.27 9.54 13.01
C ARG A 9 2.85 8.30 13.80
N THR A 10 1.55 7.99 13.80
CA THR A 10 1.01 6.79 14.45
C THR A 10 1.59 5.52 13.82
N ALA A 11 1.57 5.43 12.49
CA ALA A 11 2.11 4.30 11.74
C ALA A 11 3.60 4.11 12.03
N TRP A 12 4.39 5.18 12.04
CA TRP A 12 5.82 5.11 12.35
C TRP A 12 6.09 4.63 13.77
N GLN A 13 5.33 5.14 14.74
CA GLN A 13 5.45 4.73 16.14
C GLN A 13 5.18 3.23 16.30
N LEU A 14 4.11 2.72 15.69
CA LEU A 14 3.73 1.31 15.75
C LEU A 14 4.74 0.42 15.02
N HIS A 15 5.17 0.81 13.82
CA HIS A 15 6.19 0.11 13.03
C HIS A 15 7.49 -0.03 13.83
N THR A 16 7.98 1.06 14.39
CA THR A 16 9.22 1.06 15.20
C THR A 16 9.06 0.21 16.46
N ALA A 17 7.93 0.33 17.16
CA ALA A 17 7.67 -0.45 18.38
C ALA A 17 7.59 -1.96 18.10
N ALA A 18 7.18 -2.36 16.89
CA ALA A 18 7.16 -3.75 16.44
C ALA A 18 8.52 -4.28 15.98
N GLY A 19 9.59 -3.45 16.00
CA GLY A 19 10.90 -3.82 15.48
C GLY A 19 11.02 -3.71 13.97
N GLY A 20 10.14 -2.93 13.33
CA GLY A 20 10.17 -2.66 11.91
C GLY A 20 11.45 -1.97 11.47
N GLY A 21 11.99 -2.41 10.33
CA GLY A 21 13.24 -1.87 9.80
C GLY A 21 13.12 -0.42 9.33
N HIS A 22 14.18 0.37 9.47
CA HIS A 22 14.11 1.83 9.44
C HIS A 22 13.87 2.38 8.03
N SER A 23 14.30 1.64 6.99
CA SER A 23 14.05 2.02 5.60
C SER A 23 12.82 1.36 5.00
N ALA A 24 12.12 0.50 5.74
CA ALA A 24 11.02 -0.29 5.19
C ALA A 24 9.81 0.61 4.87
N PRO A 25 9.11 0.37 3.75
CA PRO A 25 7.90 1.11 3.44
C PRO A 25 6.75 0.70 4.35
N ILE A 26 5.84 1.64 4.59
CA ILE A 26 4.53 1.39 5.20
C ILE A 26 3.47 1.61 4.13
N PHE A 27 2.60 0.62 3.92
CA PHE A 27 1.48 0.72 2.99
C PHE A 27 0.27 1.37 3.66
N PHE A 28 -0.13 2.53 3.15
CA PHE A 28 -1.32 3.24 3.61
C PHE A 28 -2.51 2.85 2.73
N SER A 29 -3.61 2.46 3.37
CA SER A 29 -4.76 1.88 2.67
C SER A 29 -5.74 2.95 2.18
N VAL A 30 -6.04 2.90 0.89
CA VAL A 30 -7.24 3.46 0.28
C VAL A 30 -8.15 2.27 -0.04
N ASP A 31 -8.93 1.85 0.95
CA ASP A 31 -9.75 0.63 0.92
C ASP A 31 -11.16 0.93 0.37
N ASP A 32 -11.23 1.73 -0.71
CA ASP A 32 -12.48 2.13 -1.37
C ASP A 32 -12.26 2.31 -2.89
N ASP A 33 -13.35 2.14 -3.66
CA ASP A 33 -13.38 2.46 -5.09
C ASP A 33 -13.53 3.98 -5.30
N ILE A 34 -12.44 4.72 -5.10
CA ILE A 34 -12.45 6.17 -5.25
C ILE A 34 -12.29 6.60 -6.71
N ASP A 35 -13.00 7.66 -7.07
CA ASP A 35 -12.86 8.29 -8.38
C ASP A 35 -11.67 9.27 -8.43
N ARG A 36 -11.37 9.77 -9.63
CA ARG A 36 -10.26 10.70 -9.85
C ARG A 36 -10.44 12.01 -9.08
N HIS A 37 -11.68 12.48 -8.91
CA HIS A 37 -11.96 13.69 -8.16
C HIS A 37 -11.61 13.54 -6.67
N THR A 38 -12.04 12.42 -6.07
CA THR A 38 -11.73 12.06 -4.68
C THR A 38 -10.23 11.87 -4.49
N TRP A 39 -9.56 11.26 -5.47
CA TRP A 39 -8.10 11.18 -5.45
C TRP A 39 -7.45 12.56 -5.38
N GLU A 40 -7.79 13.48 -6.29
CA GLU A 40 -7.13 14.79 -6.41
C GLU A 40 -7.41 15.71 -5.21
N THR A 41 -8.64 15.66 -4.70
CA THR A 41 -9.11 16.57 -3.65
C THR A 41 -8.84 16.06 -2.23
N VAL A 42 -8.80 14.74 -2.03
CA VAL A 42 -8.67 14.11 -0.71
C VAL A 42 -7.40 13.26 -0.60
N ALA A 43 -7.34 12.13 -1.32
CA ALA A 43 -6.30 11.13 -1.11
C ALA A 43 -4.89 11.69 -1.40
N LEU A 44 -4.73 12.45 -2.47
CA LEU A 44 -3.46 13.07 -2.82
C LEU A 44 -2.96 14.03 -1.72
N GLN A 45 -3.86 14.81 -1.11
CA GLN A 45 -3.48 15.74 -0.03
C GLN A 45 -3.19 15.00 1.30
N TRP A 46 -3.81 13.84 1.49
CA TRP A 46 -3.51 12.92 2.58
C TRP A 46 -2.12 12.30 2.42
N PHE A 47 -1.81 11.73 1.25
CA PHE A 47 -0.47 11.21 0.92
C PHE A 47 0.64 12.26 1.01
N ARG A 48 0.39 13.50 0.59
CA ARG A 48 1.33 14.61 0.82
C ARG A 48 1.57 14.88 2.31
N GLY A 49 0.53 14.74 3.14
CA GLY A 49 0.66 14.79 4.60
C GLY A 49 1.52 13.65 5.15
N ILE A 50 1.32 12.43 4.67
CA ILE A 50 2.13 11.26 5.03
C ILE A 50 3.59 11.48 4.67
N ASN A 51 3.85 11.94 3.44
CA ASN A 51 5.19 12.18 2.91
C ASN A 51 5.94 13.28 3.67
N SER A 52 5.24 14.23 4.31
CA SER A 52 5.87 15.22 5.18
C SER A 52 6.50 14.64 6.45
N VAL A 53 6.13 13.41 6.84
CA VAL A 53 6.64 12.70 8.01
C VAL A 53 7.58 11.57 7.59
N LEU A 54 7.15 10.72 6.67
CA LEU A 54 7.88 9.52 6.28
C LEU A 54 8.77 9.70 5.05
N GLY A 55 8.51 10.71 4.22
CA GLY A 55 9.12 10.83 2.90
C GLY A 55 8.58 9.78 1.92
N VAL A 56 8.62 10.10 0.63
CA VAL A 56 8.06 9.27 -0.45
C VAL A 56 8.61 7.85 -0.43
N GLN A 57 9.91 7.67 -0.20
CA GLN A 57 10.57 6.37 -0.31
C GLN A 57 10.14 5.35 0.75
N ARG A 58 9.49 5.78 1.85
CA ARG A 58 8.89 4.90 2.87
C ARG A 58 7.36 4.85 2.80
N THR A 59 6.77 5.51 1.82
CA THR A 59 5.31 5.53 1.64
C THR A 59 4.93 4.56 0.54
N GLY A 60 4.12 3.56 0.90
CA GLY A 60 3.40 2.71 -0.03
C GLY A 60 1.90 2.96 0.00
N VAL A 61 1.20 2.46 -1.00
CA VAL A 61 -0.26 2.50 -1.08
C VAL A 61 -0.82 1.10 -1.24
N TYR A 62 -1.89 0.82 -0.50
CA TYR A 62 -2.81 -0.26 -0.82
C TYR A 62 -4.07 0.34 -1.46
N GLY A 63 -4.58 -0.27 -2.55
CA GLY A 63 -5.81 0.18 -3.20
C GLY A 63 -6.08 -0.49 -4.54
N GLY A 64 -7.09 0.01 -5.26
CA GLY A 64 -7.41 -0.45 -6.63
C GLY A 64 -6.35 -0.02 -7.66
N ILE A 65 -6.44 -0.57 -8.87
CA ILE A 65 -5.46 -0.29 -9.95
C ILE A 65 -5.27 1.20 -10.21
N ASN A 66 -6.37 1.96 -10.27
CA ASN A 66 -6.34 3.39 -10.51
C ASN A 66 -5.59 4.13 -9.41
N VAL A 67 -5.83 3.79 -8.15
CA VAL A 67 -5.14 4.40 -6.99
C VAL A 67 -3.64 4.13 -7.05
N CYS A 68 -3.23 2.89 -7.33
CA CYS A 68 -1.81 2.55 -7.49
C CYS A 68 -1.15 3.37 -8.60
N GLN A 69 -1.80 3.45 -9.77
CA GLN A 69 -1.29 4.21 -10.92
C GLN A 69 -1.25 5.71 -10.67
N TRP A 70 -2.27 6.28 -10.04
CA TRP A 70 -2.32 7.70 -9.72
C TRP A 70 -1.29 8.07 -8.65
N ALA A 71 -1.13 7.27 -7.60
CA ALA A 71 -0.12 7.47 -6.58
C ALA A 71 1.30 7.46 -7.17
N ALA A 72 1.54 6.52 -8.09
CA ALA A 72 2.78 6.44 -8.85
C ALA A 72 2.99 7.67 -9.76
N ALA A 73 1.98 8.07 -10.51
CA ALA A 73 2.05 9.21 -11.43
C ALA A 73 2.28 10.54 -10.70
N ASP A 74 1.62 10.74 -9.56
CA ASP A 74 1.76 11.94 -8.73
C ASP A 74 3.01 11.93 -7.83
N GLY A 75 3.82 10.86 -7.90
CA GLY A 75 5.11 10.77 -7.21
C GLY A 75 4.99 10.72 -5.69
N VAL A 76 3.90 10.17 -5.16
CA VAL A 76 3.64 10.13 -3.71
C VAL A 76 3.93 8.79 -3.05
N ILE A 77 4.34 7.78 -3.82
CA ILE A 77 4.82 6.49 -3.32
C ILE A 77 6.25 6.20 -3.80
N GLY A 78 6.99 5.44 -3.00
CA GLY A 78 8.38 5.09 -3.25
C GLY A 78 8.57 3.98 -4.29
N ASN A 79 9.83 3.75 -4.64
CA ASN A 79 10.23 2.72 -5.59
C ASN A 79 10.79 1.49 -4.87
N SER A 80 10.51 0.32 -5.41
CA SER A 80 11.16 -0.92 -5.00
C SER A 80 12.62 -0.95 -5.42
N GLY A 81 13.46 -1.70 -4.69
CA GLY A 81 14.78 -2.10 -5.17
C GLY A 81 14.72 -3.01 -6.40
N THR A 82 13.56 -3.64 -6.68
CA THR A 82 13.31 -4.36 -7.92
C THR A 82 12.98 -3.37 -9.05
N PRO A 83 13.76 -3.32 -10.15
CA PRO A 83 13.56 -2.35 -11.22
C PRO A 83 12.14 -2.41 -11.82
N GLY A 84 11.53 -1.24 -12.01
CA GLY A 84 10.18 -1.13 -12.58
C GLY A 84 9.04 -1.24 -11.57
N HIS A 85 9.33 -1.62 -10.33
CA HIS A 85 8.31 -1.77 -9.28
C HIS A 85 8.29 -0.59 -8.30
N ARG A 86 7.13 -0.39 -7.68
CA ARG A 86 6.82 0.68 -6.73
C ARG A 86 6.14 0.10 -5.50
N TRP A 87 6.09 0.85 -4.41
CA TRP A 87 5.35 0.47 -3.20
C TRP A 87 3.82 0.54 -3.40
N ALA A 88 3.33 -0.24 -4.36
CA ALA A 88 1.93 -0.42 -4.68
C ALA A 88 1.53 -1.85 -4.34
N TRP A 89 0.56 -1.97 -3.45
CA TRP A 89 -0.13 -3.20 -3.09
C TRP A 89 -1.55 -3.14 -3.64
N GLN A 90 -1.77 -3.78 -4.78
CA GLN A 90 -3.03 -3.68 -5.49
C GLN A 90 -4.04 -4.72 -4.99
N THR A 91 -5.32 -4.37 -4.86
CA THR A 91 -6.40 -5.35 -4.61
C THR A 91 -7.21 -5.67 -5.86
N ARG A 92 -7.77 -6.89 -5.94
CA ARG A 92 -8.70 -7.27 -7.02
C ARG A 92 -10.03 -6.49 -7.01
N SER A 93 -10.50 -6.04 -5.84
CA SER A 93 -11.88 -5.56 -5.65
C SER A 93 -12.26 -4.37 -6.53
N TRP A 94 -11.30 -3.52 -6.87
CA TRP A 94 -11.50 -2.29 -7.68
C TRP A 94 -10.52 -2.22 -8.84
N SER A 95 -10.19 -3.39 -9.40
CA SER A 95 -9.17 -3.51 -10.45
C SER A 95 -9.69 -4.08 -11.76
N HIS A 96 -10.98 -4.42 -11.84
CA HIS A 96 -11.63 -4.87 -13.09
C HIS A 96 -10.85 -5.97 -13.84
N GLY A 97 -10.22 -6.90 -13.11
CA GLY A 97 -9.43 -7.99 -13.67
C GLY A 97 -8.02 -7.61 -14.16
N GLN A 98 -7.59 -6.38 -13.96
CA GLN A 98 -6.26 -5.89 -14.35
C GLN A 98 -5.26 -5.97 -13.19
N VAL A 99 -3.98 -6.02 -13.52
CA VAL A 99 -2.87 -5.97 -12.55
C VAL A 99 -1.85 -4.96 -13.07
N ASP A 100 -1.48 -3.99 -12.23
CA ASP A 100 -0.44 -3.01 -12.52
C ASP A 100 0.93 -3.71 -12.53
N PRO A 101 1.67 -3.69 -13.64
CA PRO A 101 3.00 -4.31 -13.71
C PRO A 101 4.01 -3.69 -12.73
N ALA A 102 3.77 -2.48 -12.23
CA ALA A 102 4.62 -1.83 -11.25
C ALA A 102 4.29 -2.22 -9.79
N ALA A 103 3.21 -2.95 -9.51
CA ALA A 103 2.85 -3.35 -8.16
C ALA A 103 3.87 -4.36 -7.58
N VAL A 104 4.16 -4.26 -6.29
CA VAL A 104 5.00 -5.22 -5.56
C VAL A 104 4.18 -6.35 -4.93
N LEU A 105 2.90 -6.11 -4.67
CA LEU A 105 1.97 -7.04 -4.05
C LEU A 105 0.61 -6.99 -4.75
N TYR A 106 -0.07 -8.13 -4.82
CA TYR A 106 -1.44 -8.21 -5.36
C TYR A 106 -2.34 -9.08 -4.46
N GLN A 107 -3.39 -8.50 -3.89
CA GLN A 107 -4.41 -9.20 -3.11
C GLN A 107 -5.39 -9.91 -4.06
N ARG A 108 -5.12 -11.19 -4.30
CA ARG A 108 -5.90 -12.06 -5.20
C ARG A 108 -7.15 -12.64 -4.53
N VAL A 109 -7.11 -12.85 -3.21
CA VAL A 109 -8.27 -13.32 -2.44
C VAL A 109 -8.59 -12.30 -1.36
N VAL A 110 -9.81 -11.79 -1.40
CA VAL A 110 -10.40 -10.94 -0.36
C VAL A 110 -11.38 -11.82 0.40
N SER A 111 -11.07 -12.08 1.66
CA SER A 111 -11.87 -12.90 2.54
C SER A 111 -13.10 -12.11 2.98
N THR A 112 -14.28 -12.61 2.63
CA THR A 112 -15.55 -12.06 3.08
C THR A 112 -16.45 -13.20 3.56
N ALA A 113 -17.49 -12.89 4.33
CA ALA A 113 -18.44 -13.91 4.77
C ALA A 113 -19.09 -14.70 3.60
N SER A 114 -19.22 -14.10 2.42
CA SER A 114 -19.79 -14.73 1.23
C SER A 114 -18.75 -15.37 0.31
N ASN A 115 -17.47 -15.05 0.48
CA ASN A 115 -16.35 -15.64 -0.25
C ASN A 115 -15.14 -15.75 0.70
N PRO A 116 -15.18 -16.71 1.65
CA PRO A 116 -14.16 -16.81 2.67
C PRO A 116 -12.81 -17.18 2.05
N GLY A 117 -11.76 -16.58 2.59
CA GLY A 117 -10.40 -16.94 2.28
C GLY A 117 -10.02 -18.31 2.85
N PRO A 118 -8.82 -18.82 2.52
CA PRO A 118 -8.30 -20.02 3.17
C PRO A 118 -8.17 -19.81 4.68
N VAL A 119 -8.23 -20.92 5.44
CA VAL A 119 -8.08 -20.91 6.89
C VAL A 119 -6.63 -21.27 7.27
N VAL A 120 -5.98 -20.40 8.05
CA VAL A 120 -4.64 -20.62 8.61
C VAL A 120 -4.70 -20.41 10.12
N GLY A 121 -4.30 -21.40 10.91
CA GLY A 121 -4.37 -21.30 12.37
C GLY A 121 -5.79 -21.10 12.93
N GLY A 122 -6.83 -21.51 12.19
CA GLY A 122 -8.24 -21.34 12.57
C GLY A 122 -8.85 -19.98 12.20
N LEU A 123 -8.10 -19.12 11.50
CA LEU A 123 -8.57 -17.81 11.04
C LEU A 123 -8.63 -17.78 9.51
N GLU A 124 -9.70 -17.21 8.95
CA GLU A 124 -9.79 -16.90 7.53
C GLU A 124 -8.82 -15.76 7.20
N VAL A 125 -8.10 -15.88 6.08
CA VAL A 125 -7.08 -14.89 5.68
C VAL A 125 -7.25 -14.45 4.24
N ASP A 126 -6.86 -13.21 3.96
CA ASP A 126 -6.63 -12.74 2.60
C ASP A 126 -5.39 -13.42 2.00
N VAL A 127 -5.34 -13.51 0.67
CA VAL A 127 -4.18 -14.06 -0.05
C VAL A 127 -3.59 -13.01 -0.96
N ASN A 128 -2.30 -12.77 -0.79
CA ASN A 128 -1.51 -11.81 -1.54
C ASN A 128 -0.39 -12.53 -2.30
N ASP A 129 -0.27 -12.23 -3.58
CA ASP A 129 0.83 -12.70 -4.41
C ASP A 129 1.98 -11.66 -4.35
N VAL A 130 3.22 -12.15 -4.23
CA VAL A 130 4.42 -11.30 -4.28
C VAL A 130 4.86 -11.15 -5.73
N LEU A 131 4.92 -9.91 -6.21
CA LEU A 131 5.20 -9.60 -7.62
C LEU A 131 6.62 -9.06 -7.86
N ALA A 132 7.33 -8.71 -6.78
CA ALA A 132 8.70 -8.19 -6.82
C ALA A 132 9.59 -8.90 -5.79
N GLN A 133 10.89 -9.03 -6.08
CA GLN A 133 11.84 -9.61 -5.12
C GLN A 133 11.97 -8.75 -3.86
N ASP A 134 11.94 -7.44 -4.03
CA ASP A 134 11.81 -6.47 -2.95
C ASP A 134 10.36 -5.95 -2.93
N CYS A 135 9.56 -6.53 -2.03
CA CYS A 135 8.19 -6.12 -1.80
C CYS A 135 8.01 -5.25 -0.55
N GLY A 136 9.12 -4.75 0.02
CA GLY A 136 9.13 -3.98 1.26
C GLY A 136 9.31 -4.82 2.53
N GLN A 137 9.78 -6.07 2.40
CA GLN A 137 10.02 -6.95 3.54
C GLN A 137 11.13 -6.40 4.46
N TRP A 138 10.88 -6.40 5.77
CA TRP A 138 11.74 -5.69 6.73
C TRP A 138 13.20 -6.12 6.74
N ASN A 139 13.50 -7.39 6.46
CA ASN A 139 14.87 -7.89 6.48
C ASN A 139 15.75 -7.34 5.34
N LEU A 140 15.16 -6.82 4.26
CA LEU A 140 15.89 -6.09 3.22
C LEU A 140 16.01 -4.59 3.53
N HIS A 141 15.34 -4.12 4.57
CA HIS A 141 15.18 -2.70 4.91
C HIS A 141 15.47 -2.42 6.39
N PRO A 142 16.66 -2.77 6.92
CA PRO A 142 16.98 -2.69 8.36
C PRO A 142 16.90 -1.26 8.95
#